data_AF-A0A6B3C7T0-F1
#
_entry.id   AF-A0A6B3C7T0-F1
#
_cell.length_a   1.000
_cell.length_b   1.000
_cell.length_c   1.000
_cell.angle_alpha   90.00
_cell.angle_beta   90.00
_cell.angle_gamma   90.00
#
_symmetry.space_group_name_H-M   'P 1'
#
loop_
_entity.id
_entity.type
_entity.pdbx_description
1 polymer ?
#
loop_
_entity_poly.entity_id
_entity_poly.type
_entity_poly.pdbx_seq_one_letter_code
_entity_poly.pdbx_strand_id
1 'polypeptide(L)'
;MPGDVPSEAELERIATPATVRRAPRYRAFMVTGALVGVVVALVVAFATAGSSGVASDDGGVLPFLGGQNGVRWLLALTGAVVGSFAGGGVAAFVDRRSARRAQRSVQP
;
A
#
# COMPACT_ATOMS: atom_id res chain seq x y z
N MET A 1 -37.72 -23.50 3.53
CA MET A 1 -37.41 -23.42 4.97
C MET A 1 -36.40 -22.30 5.16
N PRO A 2 -36.81 -21.10 5.56
CA PRO A 2 -35.88 -20.14 6.15
C PRO A 2 -35.17 -20.86 7.30
N GLY A 3 -33.83 -20.88 7.33
CA GLY A 3 -33.10 -21.57 8.38
C GLY A 3 -33.45 -20.97 9.75
N ASP A 4 -33.79 -21.82 10.72
CA ASP A 4 -34.02 -21.40 12.10
C ASP A 4 -32.79 -20.64 12.60
N VAL A 5 -32.96 -19.33 12.75
CA VAL A 5 -31.96 -18.51 13.43
C VAL A 5 -32.14 -18.79 14.92
N PRO A 6 -31.10 -19.25 15.65
CA PRO A 6 -31.21 -19.58 17.06
C PRO A 6 -31.78 -18.42 17.87
N SER A 7 -32.56 -18.74 18.90
CA SER A 7 -33.12 -17.73 19.78
C SER A 7 -32.03 -16.96 20.55
N GLU A 8 -32.29 -15.71 20.93
CA GLU A 8 -31.31 -14.86 21.64
C GLU A 8 -30.79 -15.51 22.93
N ALA A 9 -31.67 -16.18 23.69
CA ALA A 9 -31.34 -16.94 24.89
C ALA A 9 -30.51 -18.21 24.62
N GLU A 10 -30.52 -18.72 23.39
CA GLU A 10 -29.69 -19.84 22.96
C GLU A 10 -28.31 -19.35 22.49
N LEU A 11 -28.27 -18.20 21.80
CA LEU A 11 -27.03 -17.49 21.49
C LEU A 11 -26.26 -17.12 22.75
N GLU A 12 -26.87 -16.54 23.78
CA GLU A 12 -26.16 -16.18 25.02
C GLU A 12 -25.54 -17.39 25.73
N ARG A 13 -26.16 -18.57 25.59
CA ARG A 13 -25.73 -19.80 26.27
C ARG A 13 -24.58 -20.51 25.57
N ILE A 14 -24.52 -20.41 24.24
CA ILE A 14 -23.58 -21.16 23.39
C ILE A 14 -22.48 -20.25 22.81
N ALA A 15 -22.75 -18.94 22.67
CA ALA A 15 -21.81 -18.02 22.04
C ALA A 15 -20.61 -17.74 22.94
N THR A 16 -19.44 -18.15 22.47
CA THR A 16 -18.17 -17.64 22.98
C THR A 16 -17.98 -16.20 22.49
N PRO A 17 -17.69 -15.23 23.37
CA PRO A 17 -17.50 -13.84 22.96
C PRO A 17 -16.33 -13.73 21.98
N ALA A 18 -16.65 -13.55 20.70
CA ALA A 18 -15.70 -13.36 19.62
C ALA A 18 -15.69 -11.88 19.24
N THR A 19 -14.53 -11.23 19.35
CA THR A 19 -14.37 -9.86 18.85
C THR A 19 -14.12 -9.91 17.35
N VAL A 20 -14.93 -9.18 16.57
CA VAL A 20 -14.71 -9.04 15.13
C VAL A 20 -13.54 -8.09 14.92
N ARG A 21 -12.35 -8.64 14.63
CA ARG A 21 -11.20 -7.82 14.23
C ARG A 21 -11.53 -7.10 12.93
N ARG A 22 -11.50 -5.77 12.94
CA ARG A 22 -11.57 -4.97 11.72
C ARG A 22 -10.31 -5.25 10.89
N ALA A 23 -10.49 -5.58 9.60
CA ALA A 23 -9.36 -5.80 8.70
C ALA A 23 -8.49 -4.52 8.63
N PRO A 24 -7.15 -4.65 8.73
CA PRO A 24 -6.26 -3.50 8.61
C PRO A 24 -6.37 -2.90 7.21
N ARG A 25 -6.39 -1.56 7.13
CA ARG A 25 -6.51 -0.84 5.86
C ARG A 25 -5.17 -0.81 5.11
N TYR A 26 -4.64 -1.98 4.74
CA TYR A 26 -3.39 -2.13 3.97
C TYR A 26 -3.36 -1.28 2.69
N ARG A 27 -4.52 -1.18 2.03
CA ARG A 27 -4.71 -0.37 0.83
C ARG A 27 -4.29 1.09 1.01
N ALA A 28 -4.63 1.71 2.15
CA ALA A 28 -4.30 3.13 2.37
C ALA A 28 -2.79 3.36 2.45
N PHE A 29 -2.06 2.45 3.12
CA PHE A 29 -0.61 2.53 3.24
C PHE A 29 0.10 2.24 1.92
N MET A 30 -0.36 1.24 1.16
CA MET A 30 0.21 0.96 -0.17
C MET A 30 0.02 2.13 -1.14
N VAL A 31 -1.17 2.74 -1.17
CA VAL A 31 -1.44 3.91 -2.02
C VAL A 31 -0.59 5.11 -1.59
N THR A 32 -0.51 5.37 -0.28
CA THR A 32 0.32 6.47 0.24
C THR A 32 1.79 6.26 -0.10
N GLY A 33 2.30 5.05 0.10
CA GLY A 33 3.68 4.69 -0.25
C GLY A 33 3.94 4.85 -1.75
N ALA A 34 3.01 4.43 -2.61
CA ALA A 34 3.13 4.61 -4.05
C ALA A 34 3.21 6.09 -4.44
N LEU A 35 2.33 6.94 -3.88
CA LEU A 35 2.34 8.38 -4.14
C LEU A 35 3.66 9.03 -3.71
N VAL A 36 4.15 8.72 -2.50
CA VAL A 36 5.44 9.22 -2.01
C VAL A 36 6.58 8.74 -2.93
N GLY A 37 6.55 7.47 -3.33
CA GLY A 37 7.53 6.90 -4.25
C GLY A 37 7.58 7.60 -5.60
N VAL A 38 6.41 7.92 -6.19
CA VAL A 38 6.31 8.73 -7.42
C VAL A 38 6.92 10.10 -7.23
N VAL A 39 6.58 10.80 -6.14
CA VAL A 39 7.09 12.16 -5.87
C VAL A 39 8.62 12.13 -5.75
N VAL A 40 9.17 11.20 -4.96
CA VAL A 40 10.62 11.05 -4.80
C VAL A 40 11.30 10.73 -6.13
N ALA A 41 10.72 9.80 -6.91
CA ALA A 41 11.23 9.42 -8.22
C ALA A 41 11.25 10.60 -9.20
N LEU A 42 10.20 11.41 -9.22
CA LEU A 42 10.15 12.61 -10.06
C LEU A 42 11.19 13.65 -9.62
N VAL A 43 11.35 13.88 -8.31
CA VAL A 43 12.40 14.78 -7.79
C VAL A 43 13.78 14.32 -8.25
N VAL A 44 14.08 13.02 -8.13
CA VAL A 44 15.33 12.45 -8.64
C VAL A 44 15.46 12.65 -10.15
N ALA A 45 14.40 12.39 -10.91
CA ALA A 45 14.39 12.53 -12.37
C ALA A 45 14.68 13.97 -12.84
N PHE A 46 14.12 14.97 -12.13
CA PHE A 46 14.37 16.38 -12.44
C PHE A 46 15.77 16.82 -11.99
N ALA A 47 16.24 16.34 -10.84
CA ALA A 47 17.58 16.66 -10.34
C ALA A 47 18.70 16.11 -11.25
N THR A 48 18.48 14.97 -11.91
CA THR A 48 19.49 14.34 -12.78
C THR A 48 19.35 14.70 -14.27
N ALA A 49 18.28 15.40 -14.66
CA ALA A 49 17.97 15.69 -16.07
C ALA A 49 19.07 16.48 -16.81
N GLY A 50 19.83 17.33 -16.11
CA GLY A 50 20.93 18.10 -16.73
C GLY A 50 22.25 17.32 -16.85
N SER A 51 22.38 16.18 -16.18
CA SER A 51 23.58 15.33 -16.16
C SER A 51 23.51 14.13 -17.11
N SER A 52 22.30 13.79 -17.57
CA SER A 52 22.07 12.71 -18.52
C SER A 52 22.30 13.22 -19.94
N GLY A 53 23.38 12.78 -20.59
CA GLY A 53 23.65 13.01 -22.03
C GLY A 53 22.69 12.29 -22.97
N VAL A 54 21.49 11.93 -22.49
CA VAL A 54 20.40 11.40 -23.31
C VAL A 54 19.88 12.59 -24.12
N ALA A 55 20.47 12.78 -25.30
CA ALA A 55 19.91 13.65 -26.29
C ALA A 55 18.48 13.20 -26.57
N SER A 56 17.58 14.17 -26.76
CA SER A 56 16.17 13.99 -27.07
C SER A 56 15.98 13.31 -28.43
N ASP A 57 16.43 12.08 -28.58
CA ASP A 57 16.04 11.26 -29.71
C ASP A 57 14.59 10.85 -29.46
N ASP A 58 13.73 11.25 -30.39
CA ASP A 58 12.29 10.96 -30.46
C ASP A 58 12.00 9.44 -30.66
N GLY A 59 12.77 8.56 -30.04
CA GLY A 59 12.65 7.10 -30.14
C GLY A 59 11.53 6.48 -29.31
N GLY A 60 10.66 7.30 -28.70
CA GLY A 60 9.54 6.80 -27.89
C GLY A 60 8.43 6.22 -28.76
N VAL A 61 7.97 5.01 -28.44
CA VAL A 61 6.78 4.39 -29.08
C VAL A 61 5.51 5.24 -28.96
N LEU A 62 5.43 6.13 -27.97
CA LEU A 62 4.37 7.11 -27.82
C LEU A 62 4.97 8.53 -27.82
N PRO A 63 4.27 9.54 -28.38
CA PRO A 63 4.77 10.92 -28.47
C PRO A 63 5.13 11.53 -27.11
N PHE A 64 4.47 11.11 -26.02
CA PHE A 64 4.73 11.60 -24.66
C PHE A 64 5.78 10.78 -23.89
N LEU A 65 6.24 9.65 -24.44
CA LEU A 65 7.30 8.79 -23.88
C LEU A 65 8.66 8.98 -24.56
N GLY A 66 8.77 9.88 -25.53
CA GLY A 66 10.04 10.20 -26.20
C GLY A 66 11.09 10.78 -25.27
N GLY A 67 12.37 10.50 -25.59
CA GLY A 67 13.54 11.03 -24.91
C GLY A 67 13.47 10.98 -23.37
N GLN A 68 13.70 12.14 -22.74
CA GLN A 68 13.77 12.26 -21.29
C GLN A 68 12.43 12.05 -20.58
N ASN A 69 11.30 12.18 -21.29
CA ASN A 69 9.98 11.94 -20.71
C ASN A 69 9.78 10.45 -20.42
N GLY A 70 10.24 9.56 -21.30
CA GLY A 70 10.19 8.11 -21.07
C GLY A 70 10.94 7.69 -19.81
N VAL A 71 12.14 8.26 -19.58
CA VAL A 71 12.95 8.01 -18.37
C VAL A 71 12.20 8.44 -17.11
N ARG A 72 11.59 9.63 -17.12
CA ARG A 72 10.78 10.14 -16.00
C ARG A 72 9.58 9.23 -15.71
N TRP A 73 8.90 8.77 -16.75
CA TRP A 73 7.77 7.85 -16.62
C TRP A 73 8.17 6.50 -16.02
N LEU A 74 9.25 5.90 -16.51
CA LEU A 74 9.77 4.65 -15.96
C LEU A 74 10.19 4.82 -14.50
N LEU A 75 10.92 5.89 -14.18
CA LEU A 75 11.36 6.17 -12.82
C LEU A 75 10.18 6.38 -11.88
N ALA A 76 9.15 7.12 -12.32
CA ALA A 76 7.91 7.31 -11.56
C ALA A 76 7.19 5.98 -11.30
N LEU A 77 7.07 5.10 -12.32
CA LEU A 77 6.46 3.78 -12.17
C LEU A 77 7.24 2.89 -11.20
N THR A 78 8.56 2.82 -11.35
CA THR A 78 9.43 2.09 -10.42
C THR A 78 9.30 2.64 -9.01
N GLY A 79 9.30 3.97 -8.86
CA GLY A 79 9.07 4.65 -7.59
C GLY A 79 7.72 4.27 -6.97
N ALA A 80 6.65 4.25 -7.76
CA ALA A 80 5.32 3.83 -7.31
C ALA A 80 5.31 2.40 -6.79
N VAL A 81 5.92 1.47 -7.53
CA VAL A 81 5.98 0.05 -7.15
C VAL A 81 6.78 -0.11 -5.86
N VAL A 82 8.02 0.40 -5.81
CA VAL A 82 8.88 0.31 -4.62
C VAL A 82 8.23 0.98 -3.41
N GLY A 83 7.66 2.18 -3.61
CA GLY A 83 6.93 2.90 -2.58
C GLY A 83 5.72 2.14 -2.06
N SER A 84 4.97 1.46 -2.93
CA SER A 84 3.81 0.65 -2.52
C SER A 84 4.21 -0.52 -1.63
N PHE A 85 5.31 -1.21 -1.96
CA PHE A 85 5.83 -2.32 -1.16
C PHE A 85 6.37 -1.84 0.18
N ALA A 86 7.11 -0.71 0.20
CA ALA A 86 7.57 -0.10 1.43
C ALA A 86 6.39 0.29 2.35
N GLY A 87 5.37 0.95 1.79
CA GLY A 87 4.14 1.31 2.51
C GLY A 87 3.39 0.08 3.04
N GLY A 88 3.23 -0.95 2.22
CA GLY A 88 2.63 -2.23 2.64
C GLY A 88 3.41 -2.92 3.76
N GLY A 89 4.75 -2.89 3.69
CA GLY A 89 5.63 -3.41 4.75
C GLY A 89 5.45 -2.68 6.08
N VAL A 90 5.37 -1.34 6.04
CA VAL A 90 5.06 -0.52 7.23
C VAL A 90 3.69 -0.88 7.80
N ALA A 91 2.67 -1.06 6.97
CA ALA A 91 1.35 -1.47 7.41
C ALA A 91 1.36 -2.84 8.10
N ALA A 92 2.09 -3.81 7.53
CA ALA A 92 2.23 -5.14 8.13
C ALA A 92 2.97 -5.09 9.47
N PHE A 93 3.98 -4.25 9.59
CA PHE A 93 4.69 -4.04 10.86
C PHE A 93 3.78 -3.44 11.94
N VAL A 94 3.02 -2.40 11.60
CA VAL A 94 2.07 -1.75 12.53
C VAL A 94 0.96 -2.72 12.93
N ASP A 95 0.45 -3.52 12.00
CA ASP A 95 -0.58 -4.52 12.29
C ASP A 95 -0.06 -5.59 13.26
N ARG A 96 1.14 -6.13 13.01
CA ARG A 96 1.80 -7.10 13.90
C ARG A 96 1.99 -6.54 15.31
N ARG A 97 2.37 -5.27 15.44
CA ARG A 97 2.55 -4.62 16.75
C ARG A 97 1.22 -4.43 17.48
N SER A 98 0.17 -4.08 16.75
CA SER A 98 -1.17 -3.86 17.30
C SER A 98 -1.79 -5.16 17.80
N ALA A 99 -1.68 -6.24 17.04
CA ALA A 99 -2.16 -7.57 17.45
C ALA A 99 -1.45 -8.06 18.73
N ARG A 100 -0.13 -7.89 18.81
CA ARG A 100 0.66 -8.27 20.00
C ARG A 100 0.27 -7.46 21.25
N ARG A 101 -0.11 -6.19 21.09
CA ARG A 101 -0.51 -5.32 22.21
C ARG A 101 -1.90 -5.68 22.74
N ALA A 102 -2.84 -6.02 21.85
CA ALA A 102 -4.18 -6.45 22.22
C ALA A 102 -4.17 -7.80 22.98
N GLN A 103 -3.26 -8.71 22.64
CA GLN A 103 -3.11 -9.98 23.37
C GLN A 103 -2.61 -9.79 24.80
N ARG A 104 -1.68 -8.84 25.01
CA ARG A 104 -1.16 -8.53 26.37
C ARG A 104 -2.20 -7.89 27.29
N SER A 105 -3.19 -7.18 26.76
CA SER A 105 -4.25 -6.59 27.58
C SER A 105 -5.34 -7.59 28.00
N VAL A 106 -5.40 -8.77 27.37
CA VAL A 106 -6.42 -9.80 27.67
C VAL A 106 -5.89 -10.83 28.67
N GLN A 107 -4.59 -10.86 28.95
CA GLN A 107 -3.98 -11.80 29.89
C GLN A 107 -3.67 -11.07 31.22
N PRO A 108 -4.57 -11.14 32.23
CA PRO A 108 -4.27 -10.72 33.60
C PRO A 108 -3.29 -11.68 34.29
#